data_AF-A0AA41WB63-F1
#
_entry.id   AF-A0AA41WB63-F1
#
_cell.length_a   1.000
_cell.length_b   1.000
_cell.length_c   1.000
_cell.angle_alpha   90.00
_cell.angle_beta   90.00
_cell.angle_gamma   90.00
#
_symmetry.space_group_name_H-M   'P 1'
#
loop_
_entity.id
_entity.type
_entity.pdbx_description
1 polymer ?
#
loop_
_entity_poly.entity_id
_entity_poly.type
_entity_poly.pdbx_seq_one_letter_code
_entity_poly.pdbx_strand_id
1 'polypeptide(L)'
;MESPSFPEVKYVTQEEMRMLFKNHSFLDRIQRGELTPRLKGKARHVSNPSHTEHCSMSQIVYYFDRQGRPLVLAHQYVRSDGTLGASGLPDPKRLQIGDVVYKLLKSRV
;
A
#
# COMPACT_ATOMS: atom_id res chain seq x y z
N MET A 1 -10.42 27.40 -17.81
CA MET A 1 -9.07 26.83 -17.78
C MET A 1 -8.74 26.56 -16.33
N GLU A 2 -9.05 25.36 -15.84
CA GLU A 2 -8.65 24.96 -14.48
C GLU A 2 -7.15 24.67 -14.51
N SER A 3 -6.37 25.48 -13.79
CA SER A 3 -4.96 25.24 -13.56
C SER A 3 -4.78 23.83 -12.97
N PRO A 4 -3.75 23.07 -13.35
CA PRO A 4 -3.48 21.79 -12.71
C PRO A 4 -3.15 22.04 -11.23
N SER A 5 -4.13 21.86 -10.36
CA SER A 5 -3.90 21.84 -8.92
C SER A 5 -3.11 20.57 -8.62
N PHE A 6 -1.84 20.74 -8.26
CA PHE A 6 -1.07 19.63 -7.76
C PHE A 6 -1.73 19.14 -6.46
N PRO A 7 -1.94 17.83 -6.30
CA PRO A 7 -2.57 17.32 -5.10
C PRO A 7 -1.71 17.70 -3.89
N GLU A 8 -2.35 18.15 -2.81
CA GLU A 8 -1.70 18.52 -1.58
C GLU A 8 -0.96 17.29 -1.02
N VAL A 9 0.33 17.42 -0.70
CA VAL A 9 1.11 16.29 -0.16
C VAL A 9 1.29 16.48 1.34
N LYS A 10 0.74 15.54 2.13
CA LYS A 10 0.93 15.48 3.58
C LYS A 10 1.86 14.33 3.94
N TYR A 11 2.80 14.59 4.83
CA TYR A 11 3.67 13.57 5.39
C TYR A 11 3.17 13.16 6.76
N VAL A 12 3.03 11.86 6.98
CA VAL A 12 2.49 11.28 8.21
C VAL A 12 3.40 10.17 8.73
N THR A 13 3.28 9.87 10.01
CA THR A 13 3.91 8.70 10.63
C THR A 13 3.28 7.40 10.11
N GLN A 14 3.94 6.26 10.38
CA GLN A 14 3.39 4.97 9.98
C GLN A 14 2.09 4.62 10.73
N GLU A 15 1.96 5.05 11.98
CA GLU A 15 0.75 4.85 12.79
C GLU A 15 -0.42 5.65 12.21
N GLU A 16 -0.22 6.93 11.92
CA GLU A 16 -1.22 7.78 11.26
C GLU A 16 -1.62 7.24 9.90
N MET A 17 -0.66 6.75 9.10
CA MET A 17 -0.94 6.12 7.82
C MET A 17 -1.86 4.89 7.97
N ARG A 18 -1.60 4.04 8.97
CA ARG A 18 -2.45 2.87 9.28
C ARG A 18 -3.83 3.29 9.76
N MET A 19 -3.93 4.34 10.58
CA MET A 19 -5.21 4.91 11.01
C MET A 19 -6.01 5.44 9.83
N LEU A 20 -5.40 6.23 8.94
CA LEU A 20 -6.04 6.73 7.72
C LEU A 20 -6.50 5.59 6.81
N PHE A 21 -5.67 4.54 6.67
CA PHE A 21 -6.01 3.37 5.88
C PHE A 21 -7.27 2.65 6.42
N LYS A 22 -7.35 2.48 7.74
CA LYS A 22 -8.49 1.88 8.43
C LYS A 22 -9.73 2.78 8.37
N ASN A 23 -9.59 4.06 8.70
CA ASN A 23 -10.70 5.00 8.79
C ASN A 23 -11.40 5.24 7.45
N HIS A 24 -10.66 5.17 6.34
CA HIS A 24 -11.21 5.27 4.99
C HIS A 24 -11.66 3.94 4.38
N SER A 25 -11.74 2.86 5.19
CA SER A 25 -12.22 1.54 4.78
C SER A 25 -11.51 0.97 3.55
N PHE A 26 -10.22 1.32 3.35
CA PHE A 26 -9.48 0.84 2.18
C PHE A 26 -9.34 -0.67 2.18
N LEU A 27 -9.19 -1.28 3.36
CA LEU A 27 -9.14 -2.73 3.51
C LEU A 27 -10.42 -3.40 3.02
N ASP A 28 -11.58 -2.93 3.47
CA ASP A 28 -12.88 -3.44 3.02
C ASP A 28 -13.06 -3.30 1.51
N ARG A 29 -12.64 -2.16 0.93
CA ARG A 29 -12.71 -1.92 -0.52
C ARG A 29 -11.80 -2.86 -1.31
N ILE A 30 -10.63 -3.20 -0.78
CA ILE A 30 -9.75 -4.21 -1.37
C ILE A 30 -10.40 -5.59 -1.30
N GLN A 31 -10.93 -5.98 -0.14
CA GLN A 31 -11.59 -7.28 0.06
C GLN A 31 -12.84 -7.45 -0.79
N ARG A 32 -13.60 -6.37 -1.02
CA ARG A 32 -14.76 -6.33 -1.91
C ARG A 32 -14.40 -6.29 -3.41
N GLY A 33 -13.11 -6.20 -3.75
CA GLY A 33 -12.66 -6.10 -5.14
C GLY A 33 -12.96 -4.74 -5.80
N GLU A 34 -13.31 -3.71 -5.04
CA GLU A 34 -13.44 -2.35 -5.57
C GLU A 34 -12.10 -1.75 -5.95
N LEU A 35 -11.04 -2.20 -5.27
CA LEU A 35 -9.68 -1.78 -5.54
C LEU A 35 -8.86 -2.95 -6.11
N THR A 36 -8.41 -2.80 -7.34
CA THR A 36 -7.67 -3.84 -8.04
C THR A 36 -6.17 -3.71 -7.79
N PRO A 37 -5.49 -4.76 -7.30
CA PRO A 37 -4.04 -4.73 -7.09
C PRO A 37 -3.29 -4.81 -8.43
N ARG A 38 -2.20 -4.04 -8.54
CA ARG A 38 -1.18 -4.20 -9.59
C ARG A 38 0.21 -4.04 -8.99
N LEU A 39 1.13 -4.92 -9.39
CA LEU A 39 2.50 -4.89 -8.89
C LEU A 39 3.26 -3.67 -9.38
N LYS A 40 3.95 -3.01 -8.45
CA LYS A 40 4.97 -2.01 -8.75
C LYS A 40 6.31 -2.71 -8.90
N GLY A 41 6.65 -3.06 -10.13
CA GLY A 41 7.91 -3.73 -10.47
C GLY A 41 7.90 -5.22 -10.13
N LYS A 42 9.08 -5.80 -9.90
CA LYS A 42 9.26 -7.23 -9.64
C LYS A 42 9.12 -7.53 -8.14
N ALA A 43 8.38 -8.59 -7.80
CA ALA A 43 8.41 -9.17 -6.46
C ALA A 43 9.82 -9.71 -6.15
N ARG A 44 10.22 -9.65 -4.89
CA ARG A 44 11.53 -10.10 -4.40
C ARG A 44 11.35 -11.24 -3.42
N HIS A 45 12.04 -12.34 -3.65
CA HIS A 45 12.04 -13.46 -2.73
C HIS A 45 12.78 -13.11 -1.43
N VAL A 46 12.17 -13.38 -0.29
CA VAL A 46 12.79 -13.25 1.03
C VAL A 46 13.63 -14.49 1.28
N SER A 47 14.91 -14.41 0.89
CA SER A 47 15.88 -15.51 1.00
C SER A 47 16.57 -15.60 2.36
N ASN A 48 16.33 -14.66 3.28
CA ASN A 48 16.95 -14.68 4.60
C ASN A 48 16.22 -15.70 5.49
N PRO A 49 16.87 -16.79 5.92
CA PRO A 49 16.24 -17.84 6.74
C PRO A 49 15.85 -17.37 8.14
N SER A 50 16.47 -16.30 8.65
CA SER A 50 16.12 -15.71 9.94
C SER A 50 14.95 -14.74 9.89
N HIS A 51 14.41 -14.46 8.70
CA HIS A 51 13.26 -13.57 8.53
C HIS A 51 11.96 -14.36 8.74
N THR A 52 10.98 -13.80 9.47
CA THR A 52 9.70 -14.48 9.76
C THR A 52 8.94 -14.87 8.49
N GLU A 53 9.09 -14.08 7.43
CA GLU A 53 8.53 -14.33 6.10
C GLU A 53 9.51 -15.02 5.14
N HIS A 54 10.43 -15.84 5.63
CA HIS A 54 11.30 -16.65 4.79
C HIS A 54 10.48 -17.46 3.78
N CYS A 55 11.00 -17.61 2.55
CA CYS A 55 10.30 -18.21 1.42
C CYS A 55 9.04 -17.44 0.92
N SER A 56 8.80 -16.21 1.38
CA SER A 56 7.73 -15.35 0.86
C SER A 56 8.25 -14.38 -0.21
N MET A 57 7.33 -13.88 -1.03
CA MET A 57 7.56 -12.84 -2.03
C MET A 57 7.21 -11.47 -1.46
N SER A 58 8.22 -10.64 -1.24
CA SER A 58 8.11 -9.23 -0.88
C SER A 58 7.73 -8.42 -2.12
N GLN A 59 6.57 -7.77 -2.10
CA GLN A 59 6.08 -7.01 -3.24
C GLN A 59 5.45 -5.67 -2.86
N ILE A 60 5.67 -4.68 -3.71
CA ILE A 60 4.99 -3.38 -3.61
C ILE A 60 3.82 -3.40 -4.57
N VAL A 61 2.63 -3.07 -4.09
CA VAL A 61 1.37 -3.17 -4.84
C VAL A 61 0.66 -1.83 -4.83
N TYR A 62 0.25 -1.37 -6.01
CA TYR A 62 -0.72 -0.30 -6.14
C TYR A 62 -2.13 -0.89 -6.18
N TYR A 63 -3.05 -0.27 -5.46
CA TYR A 63 -4.47 -0.57 -5.55
C TYR A 63 -5.18 0.56 -6.28
N PHE A 64 -5.81 0.20 -7.40
CA PHE A 64 -6.48 1.12 -8.30
C PHE A 64 -7.98 1.06 -8.11
N ASP A 65 -8.65 2.21 -8.14
CA ASP A 65 -10.12 2.23 -8.22
C ASP A 65 -10.61 1.84 -9.62
N ARG A 66 -11.94 1.75 -9.77
CA ARG A 66 -12.60 1.44 -11.05
C ARG A 66 -12.31 2.46 -12.17
N GLN A 67 -11.85 3.66 -11.81
CA GLN A 67 -11.47 4.71 -12.76
C GLN A 67 -9.97 4.64 -13.11
N GLY A 68 -9.24 3.65 -12.59
CA GLY A 68 -7.81 3.49 -12.84
C GLY A 68 -6.93 4.45 -12.04
N ARG A 69 -7.45 5.06 -10.96
CA ARG A 69 -6.66 5.96 -10.11
C ARG A 69 -5.95 5.20 -8.99
N PRO A 70 -4.64 5.40 -8.77
CA PRO A 70 -3.89 4.71 -7.73
C PRO A 70 -4.18 5.31 -6.34
N LEU A 71 -5.09 4.68 -5.60
CA LEU A 71 -5.51 5.17 -4.28
C LEU A 71 -4.61 4.72 -3.14
N VAL A 72 -4.05 3.51 -3.24
CA VAL A 72 -3.15 2.97 -2.21
C VAL A 72 -1.89 2.44 -2.86
N LEU A 73 -0.75 2.72 -2.24
CA LEU A 73 0.48 1.96 -2.45
C LEU A 73 0.78 1.25 -1.13
N ALA A 74 0.95 -0.06 -1.18
CA ALA A 74 1.29 -0.84 0.00
C ALA A 74 2.43 -1.82 -0.26
N HIS A 75 3.09 -2.21 0.81
CA HIS A 75 4.03 -3.33 0.83
C HIS A 75 3.34 -4.54 1.45
N GLN A 76 3.46 -5.71 0.83
CA GLN A 76 2.93 -6.96 1.35
C GLN A 76 3.90 -8.11 1.07
N TYR A 77 3.84 -9.13 1.92
CA TYR A 77 4.46 -10.41 1.67
C TYR A 77 3.40 -11.37 1.12
N VAL A 78 3.76 -12.19 0.14
CA VAL A 78 2.90 -13.25 -0.41
C VAL A 78 3.62 -14.57 -0.25
N ARG A 79 3.01 -15.53 0.46
CA ARG A 79 3.54 -16.88 0.62
C ARG A 79 3.35 -17.69 -0.66
N SER A 80 4.03 -18.84 -0.75
CA SER A 80 3.96 -19.74 -1.91
C SER A 80 2.55 -20.28 -2.18
N ASP A 81 1.71 -20.36 -1.15
CA ASP A 81 0.29 -20.73 -1.23
C ASP A 81 -0.64 -19.58 -1.66
N GLY A 82 -0.09 -18.40 -1.96
CA GLY A 82 -0.85 -17.20 -2.35
C GLY A 82 -1.44 -16.40 -1.19
N THR A 83 -1.27 -16.85 0.06
CA THR A 83 -1.73 -16.10 1.25
C THR A 83 -0.81 -14.92 1.56
N LEU A 84 -1.35 -13.90 2.24
CA LEU A 84 -0.54 -12.77 2.69
C LEU A 84 0.29 -13.14 3.93
N GLY A 85 1.59 -12.87 3.84
CA GLY A 85 2.56 -13.02 4.93
C GLY A 85 2.39 -11.98 6.04
N ALA A 86 3.09 -12.17 7.15
CA ALA A 86 3.06 -11.33 8.35
C ALA A 86 1.64 -11.20 8.93
N SER A 87 1.15 -9.96 9.12
CA SER A 87 -0.18 -9.67 9.68
C SER A 87 -1.35 -10.02 8.74
N GLY A 88 -1.07 -10.50 7.52
CA GLY A 88 -2.09 -10.74 6.51
C GLY A 88 -2.69 -9.46 5.93
N LEU A 89 -2.13 -8.29 6.25
CA LEU A 89 -2.64 -6.98 5.81
C LEU A 89 -1.57 -6.21 5.02
N PRO A 90 -1.95 -5.52 3.92
CA PRO A 90 -1.04 -4.65 3.21
C PRO A 90 -0.58 -3.48 4.09
N ASP A 91 0.73 -3.24 4.20
CA ASP A 91 1.29 -2.10 4.95
C ASP A 91 1.28 -0.84 4.05
N PRO A 92 0.41 0.15 4.32
CA PRO A 92 0.26 1.31 3.46
C PRO A 92 1.51 2.20 3.50
N LYS A 93 2.04 2.51 2.32
CA LYS A 93 3.19 3.41 2.11
C LYS A 93 2.79 4.77 1.52
N ARG A 94 1.64 4.83 0.84
CA ARG A 94 1.03 6.07 0.31
C ARG A 94 -0.47 5.87 0.19
N LEU A 95 -1.25 6.89 0.54
CA LEU A 95 -2.70 6.94 0.32
C LEU A 95 -3.07 8.19 -0.47
N GLN A 96 -4.11 8.10 -1.29
CA GLN A 96 -4.75 9.24 -1.93
C GLN A 96 -6.22 9.27 -1.52
N ILE A 97 -6.60 10.36 -0.86
CA ILE A 97 -7.94 10.59 -0.31
C ILE A 97 -8.37 11.97 -0.81
N GLY A 98 -9.31 11.99 -1.76
CA GLY A 98 -9.65 13.22 -2.50
C GLY A 98 -8.40 13.80 -3.19
N ASP A 99 -8.17 15.09 -2.96
CA ASP A 99 -7.06 15.85 -3.53
C ASP A 99 -5.78 15.82 -2.69
N VAL A 100 -5.79 15.05 -1.59
CA VAL A 100 -4.65 14.94 -0.67
C VAL A 100 -3.93 13.60 -0.85
N VAL A 101 -2.61 13.67 -1.01
CA VAL A 101 -1.71 12.52 -1.05
C VAL A 101 -0.96 12.43 0.26
N TYR A 102 -1.23 11.39 1.03
CA TYR A 102 -0.51 11.07 2.26
C TYR A 102 0.68 10.18 1.93
N LYS A 103 1.87 10.56 2.41
CA LYS A 103 3.12 9.79 2.29
C LYS A 103 3.72 9.59 3.67
N LEU A 104 4.50 8.51 3.83
CA LEU A 104 5.27 8.35 5.05
C LEU A 104 6.33 9.45 5.15
N LEU A 105 6.49 10.01 6.35
CA LEU A 105 7.65 10.80 6.72
C LEU A 105 8.90 9.96 6.39
N LYS A 106 9.86 10.58 5.69
CA LYS A 106 11.17 9.96 5.55
C LYS A 106 11.82 10.00 6.93
N SER A 107 11.97 8.84 7.56
CA SER A 107 12.90 8.72 8.67
C SER A 107 14.26 9.19 8.14
N ARG A 108 14.78 10.31 8.67
CA ARG A 108 16.20 10.63 8.53
C ARG A 108 16.92 9.53 9.32
N VAL A 109 17.40 8.54 8.59
CA VAL A 109 18.38 7.57 9.09
C VAL A 109 19.75 8.18 8.91
#